data_AF-A0A6V7KRF6-F1
#
_entry.id   AF-A0A6V7KRF6-F1
#
_cell.length_a   1.000
_cell.length_b   1.000
_cell.length_c   1.000
_cell.angle_alpha   90.00
_cell.angle_beta   90.00
_cell.angle_gamma   90.00
#
_symmetry.space_group_name_H-M   'P 1'
#
loop_
_entity.id
_entity.type
_entity.pdbx_description
1 polymer ?
#
loop_
_entity_poly.entity_id
_entity_poly.type
_entity_poly.pdbx_seq_one_letter_code
_entity_poly.pdbx_strand_id
1 'polypeptide(L)'
;LWSLKENKPLHSFENNGDYVYDVAWSPTNPALFAAVDDSGRLDLWNLNHDTEQPIAHAIVEGNPALNRVSWTPSGLHVTVGDDLGKIWVYDVAENLANPRNDDWNKFLYTQQDLKNNKADEELDKLNLSSGPSSLTSMSSMSSVPIR
;
A
#
# COMPACT_ATOMS: atom_id res chain seq x y z
N LEU A 1 0.39 1.77 -3.76
CA LEU A 1 -0.78 2.12 -4.59
C LEU A 1 -0.52 3.42 -5.36
N TRP A 2 -0.72 3.40 -6.68
CA TRP A 2 -0.56 4.60 -7.53
C TRP A 2 -1.88 4.95 -8.21
N SER A 3 -2.09 6.24 -8.45
CA SER A 3 -3.16 6.75 -9.32
C SER A 3 -2.50 7.39 -10.53
N LEU A 4 -3.04 7.12 -11.72
CA LEU A 4 -2.55 7.71 -12.98
C LEU A 4 -2.69 9.23 -13.03
N LYS A 5 -3.51 9.81 -12.15
CA LYS A 5 -3.71 11.26 -12.03
C LYS A 5 -2.66 11.94 -11.15
N GLU A 6 -1.87 11.16 -10.40
CA GLU A 6 -0.92 11.67 -9.41
C GLU A 6 0.51 11.29 -9.78
N ASN A 7 1.49 12.14 -9.44
CA ASN A 7 2.91 11.90 -9.71
C ASN A 7 3.66 11.21 -8.55
N LYS A 8 2.94 10.86 -7.49
CA LYS A 8 3.45 10.24 -6.25
C LYS A 8 2.50 9.09 -5.86
N PRO A 9 2.95 8.09 -5.08
CA PRO A 9 2.05 7.02 -4.62
C PRO A 9 0.94 7.60 -3.73
N LEU A 10 -0.27 7.04 -3.79
CA LEU A 10 -1.38 7.41 -2.91
C LEU A 10 -1.23 6.82 -1.51
N HIS A 11 -0.69 5.61 -1.44
CA HIS A 11 -0.56 4.84 -0.21
C HIS A 11 0.51 3.76 -0.38
N SER A 12 1.18 3.40 0.70
CA SER A 12 2.12 2.27 0.79
C SER A 12 1.62 1.29 1.85
N PHE A 13 1.74 -0.01 1.58
CA PHE A 13 1.32 -1.07 2.49
C PHE A 13 2.58 -1.67 3.12
N GLU A 14 2.67 -1.66 4.45
CA GLU A 14 3.89 -2.03 5.18
C GLU A 14 3.73 -3.32 6.01
N ASN A 15 2.64 -4.08 5.79
CA ASN A 15 2.35 -5.29 6.59
C ASN A 15 3.15 -6.52 6.15
N ASN A 16 3.59 -6.58 4.89
CA ASN A 16 4.27 -7.76 4.36
C ASN A 16 5.63 -7.94 5.05
N GLY A 17 5.85 -9.13 5.59
CA GLY A 17 7.05 -9.47 6.36
C GLY A 17 8.29 -9.71 5.50
N ASP A 18 8.12 -9.81 4.18
CA ASP A 18 9.19 -10.11 3.21
C ASP A 18 8.90 -9.49 1.82
N TYR A 19 9.77 -9.77 0.85
CA TYR A 19 9.67 -9.25 -0.52
C TYR A 19 8.37 -9.68 -1.21
N VAL A 20 7.55 -8.70 -1.59
CA VAL A 20 6.37 -8.91 -2.43
C VAL A 20 6.81 -9.18 -3.87
N TYR A 21 6.38 -10.32 -4.44
CA TYR A 21 6.76 -10.73 -5.80
C TYR A 21 5.69 -10.43 -6.84
N ASP A 22 4.42 -10.52 -6.49
CA ASP A 22 3.34 -10.24 -7.42
C ASP A 22 2.10 -9.70 -6.72
N VAL A 23 1.33 -8.90 -7.46
CA VAL A 23 0.06 -8.33 -7.02
C VAL A 23 -0.95 -8.37 -8.16
N ALA A 24 -2.19 -8.73 -7.84
CA ALA A 24 -3.27 -8.79 -8.83
C ALA A 24 -4.57 -8.24 -8.27
N TRP A 25 -5.19 -7.31 -9.01
CA TRP A 25 -6.53 -6.80 -8.69
C TRP A 25 -7.60 -7.86 -8.99
N SER A 26 -8.63 -7.88 -8.15
CA SER A 26 -9.84 -8.64 -8.44
C SER A 26 -10.51 -8.10 -9.71
N PRO A 27 -10.98 -8.97 -10.63
CA PRO A 27 -11.68 -8.53 -11.83
C PRO A 27 -13.14 -8.11 -11.53
N THR A 28 -13.67 -8.46 -10.36
CA THR A 28 -15.07 -8.24 -10.00
C THR A 28 -15.26 -7.18 -8.93
N ASN A 29 -14.32 -7.04 -7.99
CA ASN A 29 -14.40 -6.03 -6.92
C ASN A 29 -13.27 -4.98 -7.06
N PRO A 30 -13.58 -3.70 -7.32
CA PRO A 30 -12.59 -2.66 -7.60
C PRO A 30 -11.68 -2.30 -6.42
N ALA A 31 -12.11 -2.57 -5.19
CA ALA A 31 -11.35 -2.27 -3.99
C ALA A 31 -10.46 -3.44 -3.56
N LEU A 32 -10.63 -4.62 -4.16
CA LEU A 32 -10.00 -5.87 -3.74
C LEU A 32 -8.78 -6.22 -4.60
N PHE A 33 -7.68 -6.57 -3.96
CA PHE A 33 -6.50 -7.13 -4.63
C PHE A 33 -5.83 -8.21 -3.77
N ALA A 34 -5.00 -9.02 -4.43
CA ALA A 34 -4.16 -10.02 -3.80
C ALA A 34 -2.69 -9.64 -3.93
N ALA A 35 -1.87 -10.04 -2.96
CA ALA A 35 -0.43 -9.91 -2.96
C ALA A 35 0.22 -11.21 -2.48
N VAL A 36 1.38 -11.55 -3.02
CA VAL A 36 2.15 -12.73 -2.61
C VAL A 36 3.61 -12.37 -2.36
N ASP A 37 4.24 -13.06 -1.39
CA ASP A 37 5.63 -12.81 -0.99
C ASP A 37 6.51 -14.07 -0.90
N ASP A 38 7.80 -13.84 -0.62
CA ASP A 38 8.84 -14.89 -0.50
C ASP A 38 8.62 -15.84 0.68
N SER A 39 7.75 -15.49 1.64
CA SER A 39 7.54 -16.24 2.88
C SER A 39 6.45 -17.33 2.78
N GLY A 40 5.89 -17.55 1.59
CA GLY A 40 4.75 -18.46 1.42
C GLY A 40 3.41 -17.81 1.72
N ARG A 41 3.34 -16.48 1.83
CA ARG A 41 2.13 -15.76 2.22
C ARG A 41 1.36 -15.22 1.03
N LEU A 42 0.05 -15.50 1.01
CA LEU A 42 -0.95 -14.85 0.16
C LEU A 42 -1.79 -13.92 1.03
N ASP A 43 -1.84 -12.64 0.67
CA ASP A 43 -2.65 -11.62 1.33
C ASP A 43 -3.78 -11.13 0.41
N LEU A 44 -4.97 -10.96 0.98
CA LEU A 44 -6.08 -10.25 0.36
C LEU A 44 -6.29 -8.91 1.05
N TRP A 45 -6.41 -7.87 0.24
CA TRP A 45 -6.55 -6.48 0.67
C TRP A 45 -7.82 -5.89 0.10
N ASN A 46 -8.55 -5.12 0.91
CA ASN A 46 -9.71 -4.37 0.44
C ASN A 46 -9.58 -2.91 0.88
N LEU A 47 -9.49 -2.00 -0.08
CA LEU A 47 -9.31 -0.57 0.17
C LEU A 47 -10.50 0.09 0.89
N ASN A 48 -11.69 -0.51 0.85
CA ASN A 48 -12.85 -0.03 1.61
C ASN A 48 -12.78 -0.40 3.10
N HIS A 49 -11.75 -1.15 3.50
CA HIS A 49 -11.46 -1.53 4.88
C HIS A 49 -10.13 -0.90 5.32
N ASP A 50 -9.78 -1.12 6.59
CA ASP A 50 -8.49 -0.73 7.13
C ASP A 50 -7.34 -1.28 6.28
N THR A 51 -6.39 -0.41 5.90
CA THR A 51 -5.24 -0.73 5.05
C THR A 51 -3.98 -1.02 5.85
N GLU A 52 -4.04 -1.05 7.19
CA GLU A 52 -2.90 -1.47 8.03
C GLU A 52 -2.68 -2.99 8.01
N GLN A 53 -3.74 -3.78 7.77
CA GLN A 53 -3.67 -5.24 7.73
C GLN A 53 -4.53 -5.81 6.59
N PRO A 54 -4.12 -6.97 6.03
CA PRO A 54 -4.95 -7.65 5.05
C PRO A 54 -6.23 -8.19 5.70
N ILE A 55 -7.31 -8.20 4.93
CA ILE A 55 -8.62 -8.68 5.38
C ILE A 55 -8.68 -10.22 5.49
N ALA A 56 -7.78 -10.91 4.77
CA ALA A 56 -7.59 -12.34 4.85
C ALA A 56 -6.17 -12.68 4.38
N HIS A 57 -5.62 -13.78 4.90
CA HIS A 57 -4.33 -14.29 4.43
C HIS A 57 -4.31 -15.82 4.50
N ALA A 58 -3.41 -16.42 3.73
CA ALA A 58 -3.08 -17.84 3.79
C ALA A 58 -1.55 -18.00 3.78
N ILE A 59 -1.05 -19.01 4.49
CA ILE A 59 0.37 -19.39 4.47
C ILE A 59 0.46 -20.81 3.95
N VAL A 60 1.27 -21.02 2.92
CA VAL A 60 1.53 -22.34 2.36
C VAL A 60 2.49 -23.10 3.26
N GLU A 61 2.14 -24.34 3.62
CA GLU A 61 3.01 -25.20 4.44
C GLU A 61 4.37 -25.41 3.79
N GLY A 62 5.44 -25.23 4.58
CA GLY A 62 6.82 -25.27 4.11
C GLY A 62 7.35 -23.93 3.62
N ASN A 63 6.52 -22.87 3.63
CA ASN A 63 6.87 -21.50 3.26
C ASN A 63 7.64 -21.38 1.93
N PRO A 64 7.15 -22.02 0.84
CA PRO A 64 7.78 -21.85 -0.47
C PRO A 64 7.56 -20.42 -0.98
N ALA A 65 8.48 -19.91 -1.79
CA ALA A 65 8.35 -18.57 -2.33
C ALA A 65 7.20 -18.49 -3.35
N LEU A 66 6.25 -17.57 -3.15
CA LEU A 66 5.08 -17.43 -4.02
C LEU A 66 5.36 -16.36 -5.08
N ASN A 67 5.53 -16.82 -6.32
CA ASN A 67 6.08 -15.98 -7.40
C ASN A 67 5.02 -15.27 -8.24
N ARG A 68 3.79 -15.78 -8.27
CA ARG A 68 2.71 -15.26 -9.11
C ARG A 68 1.36 -15.43 -8.46
N VAL A 69 0.50 -14.44 -8.67
CA VAL A 69 -0.91 -14.48 -8.24
C VAL A 69 -1.83 -14.06 -9.38
N SER A 70 -2.94 -14.77 -9.54
CA SER A 70 -3.97 -14.43 -10.53
C SER A 70 -5.35 -14.73 -9.98
N TRP A 71 -6.33 -13.98 -10.47
CA TRP A 71 -7.74 -14.20 -10.17
C TRP A 71 -8.39 -14.97 -11.31
N THR A 72 -9.38 -15.79 -10.97
CA THR A 72 -10.34 -16.30 -11.95
C THR A 72 -11.25 -15.16 -12.42
N PRO A 73 -11.80 -15.20 -13.65
CA PRO A 73 -12.68 -14.13 -14.15
C PRO A 73 -13.93 -13.88 -13.29
N SER A 74 -14.40 -14.88 -12.55
CA SER A 74 -15.51 -14.75 -11.61
C SER A 74 -15.13 -14.07 -10.29
N GLY A 75 -13.84 -13.89 -10.01
CA GLY A 75 -13.34 -13.36 -8.74
C GLY A 75 -13.44 -14.34 -7.56
N LEU A 76 -14.03 -15.52 -7.75
CA LEU A 76 -14.31 -16.48 -6.67
C LEU A 76 -13.13 -17.38 -6.32
N HIS A 77 -12.08 -17.37 -7.13
CA HIS A 77 -10.84 -18.09 -6.81
C HIS A 77 -9.62 -17.25 -7.12
N VAL A 78 -8.61 -17.41 -6.27
CA VAL A 78 -7.25 -16.93 -6.47
C VAL A 78 -6.33 -18.12 -6.70
N THR A 79 -5.50 -18.03 -7.73
CA THR A 79 -4.49 -19.03 -8.07
C THR A 79 -3.10 -18.48 -7.79
N VAL A 80 -2.25 -19.25 -7.11
CA VAL A 80 -0.88 -18.87 -6.76
C VAL A 80 0.10 -19.93 -7.26
N GLY A 81 1.20 -19.50 -7.88
CA GLY A 81 2.30 -20.39 -8.25
C GLY A 81 3.49 -20.24 -7.30
N ASP A 82 4.06 -21.35 -6.84
CA ASP A 82 5.26 -21.36 -5.99
C ASP A 82 6.55 -21.69 -6.76
N ASP A 83 7.70 -21.54 -6.10
CA ASP A 83 9.04 -21.82 -6.62
C ASP A 83 9.35 -23.31 -6.79
N LEU A 84 8.54 -24.19 -6.22
CA LEU A 84 8.59 -25.64 -6.40
C LEU A 84 7.75 -26.12 -7.59
N GLY A 85 7.11 -25.20 -8.31
CA GLY A 85 6.29 -25.49 -9.49
C GLY A 85 4.89 -26.00 -9.16
N LYS A 86 4.41 -25.86 -7.92
CA LYS A 86 3.03 -26.15 -7.55
C LYS A 86 2.13 -24.95 -7.80
N ILE A 87 0.85 -25.24 -7.99
CA ILE A 87 -0.21 -24.24 -8.09
C ILE A 87 -1.20 -24.49 -6.95
N TRP A 88 -1.47 -23.43 -6.21
CA TRP A 88 -2.43 -23.39 -5.12
C TRP A 88 -3.68 -22.66 -5.61
N VAL A 89 -4.86 -23.15 -5.24
CA VAL A 89 -6.15 -22.54 -5.58
C VAL A 89 -6.91 -22.31 -4.28
N TYR A 90 -7.32 -21.07 -4.06
CA TYR A 90 -8.05 -20.65 -2.87
C TYR A 90 -9.42 -20.13 -3.24
N ASP A 91 -10.42 -20.54 -2.47
CA ASP A 91 -11.77 -19.98 -2.55
C ASP A 91 -11.79 -18.58 -1.94
N VAL A 92 -12.46 -17.66 -2.63
CA VAL A 92 -12.76 -16.32 -2.14
C VAL A 92 -14.25 -16.24 -1.86
N ALA A 93 -14.59 -15.83 -0.63
CA ALA A 93 -15.97 -15.73 -0.23
C ALA A 93 -16.78 -14.81 -1.18
N GLU A 94 -17.97 -15.24 -1.58
CA GLU A 94 -18.78 -14.54 -2.59
C GLU A 94 -19.07 -13.09 -2.21
N ASN A 95 -19.28 -12.81 -0.91
CA ASN A 95 -19.55 -11.47 -0.40
C ASN A 95 -18.33 -10.54 -0.46
N LEU A 96 -17.13 -11.10 -0.61
CA LEU A 96 -15.90 -10.34 -0.80
C LEU A 96 -15.60 -10.17 -2.30
N ALA A 97 -15.77 -11.24 -3.09
CA ALA A 97 -15.53 -11.21 -4.52
C ALA A 97 -16.55 -10.35 -5.30
N ASN A 98 -17.82 -10.39 -4.91
CA ASN A 98 -18.88 -9.62 -5.55
C ASN A 98 -19.11 -8.31 -4.79
N PRO A 99 -18.80 -7.14 -5.38
CA PRO A 99 -19.03 -5.87 -4.72
C PRO A 99 -20.53 -5.61 -4.59
N ARG A 100 -20.92 -5.05 -3.44
CA ARG A 100 -22.26 -4.51 -3.22
C ARG A 100 -22.40 -3.17 -3.94
N ASN A 101 -23.64 -2.74 -4.16
CA ASN A 101 -23.94 -1.49 -4.87
C ASN A 101 -23.25 -0.26 -4.25
N ASP A 102 -23.04 -0.26 -2.94
CA ASP A 102 -22.40 0.82 -2.20
C ASP A 102 -20.86 0.75 -2.21
N ASP A 103 -20.25 -0.38 -2.57
CA ASP A 103 -18.80 -0.55 -2.54
C ASP A 103 -18.08 0.33 -3.55
N TRP A 104 -18.70 0.61 -4.70
CA TRP A 104 -18.19 1.57 -5.66
C TRP A 104 -18.15 3.00 -5.10
N ASN A 105 -19.22 3.40 -4.40
CA ASN A 105 -19.27 4.73 -3.79
C ASN A 105 -18.25 4.84 -2.66
N LYS A 106 -18.16 3.81 -1.79
CA LYS A 106 -17.12 3.72 -0.75
C LYS A 106 -15.73 3.81 -1.34
N PHE A 107 -15.46 3.09 -2.43
CA PHE A 107 -14.16 3.12 -3.08
C PHE A 107 -13.79 4.51 -3.59
N LEU A 108 -14.74 5.26 -4.14
CA LEU A 108 -14.52 6.65 -4.54
C LEU A 108 -14.19 7.54 -3.34
N TYR A 109 -14.87 7.36 -2.20
CA TYR A 109 -14.54 8.06 -0.96
C TYR A 109 -13.14 7.69 -0.45
N THR A 110 -12.82 6.41 -0.36
CA THR A 110 -11.49 5.93 0.01
C THR A 110 -10.40 6.55 -0.88
N GLN A 111 -10.60 6.57 -2.20
CA GLN A 111 -9.62 7.18 -3.11
C GLN A 111 -9.41 8.67 -2.82
N GLN A 112 -10.48 9.39 -2.46
CA GLN A 112 -10.39 10.80 -2.08
C GLN A 112 -9.69 10.96 -0.73
N ASP A 113 -10.00 10.12 0.25
CA ASP A 113 -9.40 10.16 1.58
C ASP A 113 -7.90 9.86 1.52
N LEU A 114 -7.48 8.84 0.77
CA LEU A 114 -6.06 8.54 0.55
C LEU A 114 -5.31 9.71 -0.11
N LYS A 115 -5.97 10.46 -0.99
CA LYS A 115 -5.37 11.67 -1.58
C LYS A 115 -5.22 12.79 -0.56
N ASN A 116 -6.23 12.99 0.28
CA ASN A 116 -6.21 14.02 1.32
C ASN A 116 -5.11 13.72 2.34
N ASN A 117 -5.06 12.49 2.86
CA ASN A 117 -4.05 12.06 3.85
C ASN A 117 -2.62 12.33 3.34
N LYS A 118 -2.37 12.03 2.06
CA LYS A 118 -1.08 12.30 1.44
C LYS A 118 -0.78 13.79 1.30
N ALA A 119 -1.77 14.61 0.97
CA ALA A 119 -1.58 16.05 0.88
C ALA A 119 -1.23 16.65 2.25
N ASP A 120 -1.87 16.16 3.30
CA ASP A 120 -1.60 16.56 4.68
C ASP A 120 -0.17 16.15 5.11
N GLU A 121 0.26 14.91 4.82
CA GLU A 121 1.64 14.47 5.10
C GLU A 121 2.70 15.33 4.39
N GLU A 122 2.42 15.80 3.18
CA GLU A 122 3.33 16.69 2.44
C GLU A 122 3.38 18.09 3.04
N LEU A 123 2.22 18.63 3.47
CA LEU A 123 2.16 19.90 4.19
C LEU A 123 2.94 19.84 5.50
N ASP A 124 2.84 18.74 6.25
CA ASP A 124 3.58 18.55 7.50
C ASP A 124 5.10 18.50 7.25
N LYS A 125 5.54 17.75 6.24
CA LYS A 125 6.97 17.70 5.84
C LYS A 125 7.50 19.08 5.44
N LEU A 126 6.69 19.89 4.74
CA LEU A 126 7.05 21.26 4.37
C LEU A 126 7.18 22.16 5.60
N ASN A 127 6.22 22.10 6.53
CA ASN A 127 6.25 22.86 7.78
C ASN A 127 7.50 22.51 8.62
N LEU A 128 7.84 21.22 8.71
CA LEU A 128 9.06 20.73 9.35
C LEU A 128 10.35 21.22 8.66
N SER A 129 10.35 21.32 7.32
CA SER A 129 11.49 21.82 6.54
C SER A 129 11.70 23.33 6.65
N SER A 130 10.63 24.08 6.98
CA SER A 130 10.65 25.53 7.17
C SER A 130 10.99 25.99 8.59
N GLY A 131 11.54 25.11 9.43
CA GLY A 131 12.02 25.46 10.77
C GLY A 131 12.94 26.69 10.76
N PRO A 132 12.96 27.49 11.84
CA PRO A 132 13.51 28.85 11.82
C PRO A 132 14.97 28.81 11.37
N SER A 133 15.29 29.57 10.31
CA SER A 133 16.67 29.81 9.92
C SER A 133 17.39 30.40 11.13
N SER A 134 18.37 29.68 11.67
CA SER A 134 19.24 30.19 12.73
C SER A 134 19.96 31.42 12.18
N LEU A 135 19.46 32.60 12.53
CA LEU A 135 20.12 33.87 12.24
C LEU A 135 21.45 33.86 12.99
N THR A 136 22.53 33.68 12.22
CA THR A 136 23.90 33.94 12.66
C THR A 136 23.97 35.31 13.32
N SER A 137 24.32 35.33 14.59
CA SER A 137 24.67 36.53 15.32
C SER A 137 25.90 37.16 14.67
N MET A 138 25.72 38.25 13.95
CA MET A 138 26.82 39.13 13.55
C MET A 138 27.35 39.81 14.81
N SER A 139 28.45 39.30 15.36
CA SER A 139 29.23 40.01 16.36
C SER A 139 29.83 41.27 15.72
N SER A 140 29.38 42.41 16.23
CA SER A 140 29.82 43.74 15.85
C SER A 140 31.33 43.92 16.04
N MET A 141 31.99 44.44 15.02
CA MET A 141 33.37 44.92 15.10
C MET A 141 33.49 46.02 16.16
N SER A 142 34.44 45.87 17.09
CA SER A 142 34.98 47.00 17.84
C SER A 142 36.51 46.96 17.73
N SER A 143 37.02 47.83 16.87
CA SER A 143 38.42 48.22 16.79
C SER A 143 38.88 48.92 18.07
N VAL A 144 40.04 48.57 18.60
CA VAL A 144 40.81 49.41 19.53
C VAL A 144 42.27 49.47 19.05
N PRO A 145 42.92 50.64 19.07
CA PRO A 145 44.21 50.85 18.41
C PRO A 145 45.41 50.61 19.34
N ILE A 146 46.56 50.60 18.68
CA ILE A 146 47.93 50.35 19.14
C ILE A 146 48.35 51.29 20.29
N ARG A 147 49.04 50.73 21.30
CA ARG A 147 50.34 51.23 21.76
C ARG A 147 51.19 50.10 22.35
#